data_AF-A0A819C0P0-F1
#
_entry.id   AF-A0A819C0P0-F1
#
_cell.length_a   1.000
_cell.length_b   1.000
_cell.length_c   1.000
_cell.angle_alpha   90.00
_cell.angle_beta   90.00
_cell.angle_gamma   90.00
#
_symmetry.space_group_name_H-M   'P 1'
#
loop_
_entity.id
_entity.type
_entity.pdbx_description
1 polymer ?
#
loop_
_entity_poly.entity_id
_entity_poly.type
_entity_poly.pdbx_seq_one_letter_code
_entity_poly.pdbx_strand_id
1 'polypeptide(L)'
;DWSDYSHLWSENPDLHFELLNNKRNKHDGVFWMPFISFVKYFECVDICKLRHNWYEVRDSSNFYPVPKMMQAYYLTISYATELDITLHRKISKNLRIQRSDVSLCIAVINMEEQSNGNYRIYSMPIVSRRDQHKLISTNGFLQPGTYVILPFLFNQVNKYLDNTEFTIAIHSSHILDIQRIKLPLRIEREFLIKLCIFHGEPVRISKKSDNDDNQSDGVTIYELKKYWDGLVLLVENRHPSKYVHFHFRCTLSQNTLISRKDSRSELFDIIPPNYRQIIVTISRKSPSNSFTIGHDFEYMLSSQNFIKQGEGIKQKHWPKIDESQLSDDIHLPQCILSAKHN
;
A
#
# COMPACT_ATOMS: atom_id res chain seq x y z
N ASP A 1 18.51 -35.92 0.67
CA ASP A 1 19.59 -35.55 1.60
C ASP A 1 19.00 -35.21 2.96
N TRP A 2 19.62 -35.73 4.02
CA TRP A 2 19.28 -35.49 5.44
C TRP A 2 17.90 -35.97 5.94
N SER A 3 17.14 -36.71 5.13
CA SER A 3 16.03 -37.52 5.65
C SER A 3 16.53 -38.58 6.63
N ASP A 4 15.64 -39.17 7.43
CA ASP A 4 16.00 -40.16 8.47
C ASP A 4 16.81 -41.38 7.98
N TYR A 5 16.72 -41.69 6.68
CA TYR A 5 17.42 -42.81 6.04
C TYR A 5 18.59 -42.36 5.15
N SER A 6 18.97 -41.09 5.23
CA SER A 6 20.05 -40.53 4.43
C SER A 6 21.39 -41.12 4.84
N HIS A 7 22.15 -41.64 3.87
CA HIS A 7 23.52 -42.14 4.07
C HIS A 7 24.48 -41.05 4.60
N LEU A 8 24.18 -39.78 4.30
CA LEU A 8 24.93 -38.62 4.81
C LEU A 8 25.04 -38.56 6.34
N TRP A 9 24.09 -39.17 7.07
CA TRP A 9 24.18 -39.28 8.53
C TRP A 9 25.33 -40.19 8.97
N SER A 10 25.57 -41.29 8.26
CA SER A 10 26.69 -42.21 8.54
C SER A 10 28.04 -41.59 8.22
N GLU A 11 28.07 -40.67 7.24
CA GLU A 11 29.26 -39.91 6.87
C GLU A 11 29.54 -38.76 7.85
N ASN A 12 28.56 -38.38 8.68
CA ASN A 12 28.64 -37.26 9.62
C ASN A 12 28.14 -37.68 11.02
N PRO A 13 28.88 -38.57 11.72
CA PRO A 13 28.42 -39.18 12.97
C PRO A 13 28.21 -38.17 14.11
N ASP A 14 29.02 -37.10 14.16
CA ASP A 14 28.89 -36.06 15.19
C ASP A 14 27.57 -35.28 15.04
N LEU A 15 27.22 -34.88 13.80
CA LEU A 15 25.94 -34.23 13.49
C LEU A 15 24.75 -35.15 13.74
N HIS A 16 24.90 -36.44 13.41
CA HIS A 16 23.87 -37.44 13.71
C HIS A 16 23.64 -37.52 15.22
N PHE A 17 24.69 -37.57 16.03
CA PHE A 17 24.55 -37.59 17.49
C PHE A 17 23.91 -36.31 18.03
N GLU A 18 24.32 -35.13 17.57
CA GLU A 18 23.78 -33.85 18.05
C GLU A 18 22.30 -33.65 17.70
N LEU A 19 21.92 -33.92 16.45
CA LEU A 19 20.61 -33.56 15.91
C LEU A 19 19.54 -34.64 16.04
N LEU A 20 19.94 -35.92 16.17
CA LEU A 20 19.00 -37.05 16.25
C LEU A 20 18.92 -37.70 17.64
N ASN A 21 19.79 -37.33 18.61
CA ASN A 21 19.74 -37.89 19.97
C ASN A 21 18.39 -37.71 20.67
N ASN A 22 17.76 -36.56 20.43
CA ASN A 22 16.52 -36.17 21.09
C ASN A 22 15.26 -36.57 20.31
N LYS A 23 15.43 -37.27 19.17
CA LYS A 23 14.31 -37.68 18.34
C LYS A 23 13.59 -38.86 19.00
N ARG A 24 12.33 -38.66 19.40
CA ARG A 24 11.56 -39.64 20.17
C ARG A 24 11.21 -40.87 19.33
N ASN A 25 10.99 -40.71 18.02
CA ASN A 25 10.72 -41.83 17.12
C ASN A 25 10.91 -41.45 15.64
N LYS A 26 11.17 -42.42 14.74
CA LYS A 26 11.36 -42.17 13.29
C LYS A 26 10.09 -41.71 12.54
N HIS A 27 8.96 -41.58 13.23
CA HIS A 27 7.65 -41.24 12.66
C HIS A 27 6.96 -40.07 13.38
N ASP A 28 7.70 -39.28 14.14
CA ASP A 28 7.16 -38.12 14.86
C ASP A 28 6.88 -36.90 13.96
N GLY A 29 7.14 -37.03 12.65
CA GLY A 29 6.95 -35.96 11.67
C GLY A 29 8.05 -34.90 11.70
N VAL A 30 9.07 -35.06 12.53
CA VAL A 30 10.26 -34.20 12.54
C VAL A 30 11.25 -34.72 11.50
N PHE A 31 11.76 -33.86 10.64
CA PHE A 31 12.76 -34.24 9.64
C PHE A 31 13.73 -33.09 9.39
N TRP A 32 14.88 -33.44 8.84
CA TRP A 32 15.87 -32.48 8.39
C TRP A 32 15.90 -32.43 6.86
N MET A 33 16.25 -31.27 6.32
CA MET A 33 16.46 -31.10 4.89
C MET A 33 17.50 -30.01 4.64
N PRO A 34 18.18 -30.02 3.48
CA PRO A 34 19.00 -28.90 3.06
C PRO A 34 18.18 -27.61 3.02
N PHE A 35 18.78 -26.49 3.42
CA PHE A 35 18.13 -25.18 3.34
C PHE A 35 17.67 -24.83 1.91
N ILE A 36 18.44 -25.23 0.89
CA ILE A 36 18.06 -25.03 -0.52
C ILE A 36 16.76 -25.77 -0.88
N SER A 37 16.53 -26.94 -0.27
CA SER A 37 15.28 -27.68 -0.43
C SER A 37 14.15 -26.97 0.32
N PHE A 38 14.39 -26.44 1.51
CA PHE A 38 13.41 -25.64 2.24
C PHE A 38 12.92 -24.45 1.41
N VAL A 39 13.84 -23.65 0.86
CA VAL A 39 13.53 -22.52 -0.03
C VAL A 39 12.75 -22.94 -1.28
N LYS A 40 12.97 -24.16 -1.79
CA LYS A 40 12.27 -24.70 -2.96
C LYS A 40 10.84 -25.17 -2.65
N TYR A 41 10.62 -25.78 -1.49
CA TYR A 41 9.38 -26.50 -1.19
C TYR A 41 8.41 -25.76 -0.26
N PHE A 42 8.90 -24.80 0.53
CA PHE A 42 8.06 -24.04 1.48
C PHE A 42 7.74 -22.65 0.91
N GLU A 43 6.45 -22.33 0.84
CA GLU A 43 5.98 -21.02 0.36
C GLU A 43 6.04 -19.93 1.44
N CYS A 44 5.94 -20.31 2.72
CA CYS A 44 5.90 -19.36 3.84
C CYS A 44 6.53 -19.94 5.12
N VAL A 45 7.00 -19.02 5.98
CA VAL A 45 7.47 -19.29 7.34
C VAL A 45 6.80 -18.30 8.28
N ASP A 46 6.06 -18.79 9.26
CA ASP A 46 5.45 -17.97 10.30
C ASP A 46 6.35 -17.95 11.55
N ILE A 47 6.82 -16.76 11.96
CA ILE A 47 7.66 -16.58 13.15
C ILE A 47 6.89 -15.75 14.18
N CYS A 48 6.60 -16.35 15.33
CA CYS A 48 6.05 -15.62 16.48
C CYS A 48 7.21 -15.00 17.28
N LYS A 49 7.42 -13.69 17.15
CA LYS A 49 8.41 -12.96 17.96
C LYS A 49 7.86 -12.78 19.38
N LEU A 50 8.47 -13.42 20.36
CA LEU A 50 8.22 -13.17 21.77
C LEU A 50 9.34 -12.28 22.30
N ARG A 51 9.04 -10.99 22.55
CA ARG A 51 9.95 -10.09 23.24
C ARG A 51 9.54 -10.02 24.71
N HIS A 52 10.42 -10.50 25.60
CA HIS A 52 10.18 -10.44 27.04
C HIS A 52 10.07 -8.97 27.47
N ASN A 53 9.16 -8.68 28.41
CA ASN A 53 8.92 -7.34 28.99
C ASN A 53 8.37 -6.27 28.02
N TRP A 54 7.93 -6.65 26.81
CA TRP A 54 7.23 -5.71 25.93
C TRP A 54 5.76 -5.60 26.32
N TYR A 55 5.24 -4.38 26.29
CA TYR A 55 3.82 -4.10 26.49
C TYR A 55 3.04 -4.48 25.23
N GLU A 56 1.93 -5.19 25.39
CA GLU A 56 1.04 -5.58 24.30
C GLU A 56 -0.32 -4.90 24.43
N VAL A 57 -0.78 -4.27 23.36
CA VAL A 57 -2.18 -3.87 23.18
C VAL A 57 -2.75 -4.60 21.99
N ARG A 58 -3.95 -5.18 22.16
CA ARG A 58 -4.67 -5.84 21.08
C ARG A 58 -6.10 -5.32 21.00
N ASP A 59 -6.52 -4.97 19.80
CA ASP A 59 -7.86 -4.47 19.53
C ASP A 59 -8.46 -5.16 18.30
N SER A 60 -9.73 -5.54 18.38
CA SER A 60 -10.48 -6.09 17.24
C SER A 60 -11.59 -5.13 16.83
N SER A 61 -11.67 -4.85 15.53
CA SER A 61 -12.66 -3.94 14.96
C SER A 61 -12.99 -4.32 13.50
N ASN A 62 -13.79 -3.49 12.83
CA ASN A 62 -14.08 -3.59 11.40
C ASN A 62 -13.33 -2.47 10.66
N PHE A 63 -12.77 -2.75 9.48
CA PHE A 63 -12.11 -1.73 8.65
C PHE A 63 -13.04 -0.56 8.34
N TYR A 64 -14.33 -0.84 8.15
CA TYR A 64 -15.37 0.12 7.80
C TYR A 64 -16.56 -0.03 8.78
N PRO A 65 -16.42 0.46 10.02
CA PRO A 65 -17.41 0.23 11.07
C PRO A 65 -18.73 0.96 10.82
N VAL A 66 -18.71 2.02 10.01
CA VAL A 66 -19.90 2.75 9.54
C VAL A 66 -19.69 3.16 8.07
N PRO A 67 -20.76 3.40 7.29
CA PRO A 67 -20.63 3.79 5.89
C PRO A 67 -19.73 5.02 5.72
N LYS A 68 -18.87 5.00 4.70
CA LYS A 68 -17.94 6.08 4.34
C LYS A 68 -16.93 6.49 5.43
N MET A 69 -16.75 5.68 6.48
CA MET A 69 -15.71 5.91 7.48
C MET A 69 -14.87 4.66 7.65
N MET A 70 -13.56 4.84 7.84
CA MET A 70 -12.65 3.78 8.26
C MET A 70 -12.36 3.86 9.76
N GLN A 71 -12.05 2.71 10.36
CA GLN A 71 -11.50 2.64 11.71
C GLN A 71 -10.03 3.10 11.70
N ALA A 72 -9.66 3.94 12.66
CA ALA A 72 -8.28 4.35 12.92
C ALA A 72 -8.05 4.47 14.43
N TYR A 73 -6.81 4.78 14.84
CA TYR A 73 -6.45 4.89 16.26
C TYR A 73 -5.55 6.10 16.48
N TYR A 74 -5.86 6.94 17.47
CA TYR A 74 -4.83 7.79 18.07
C TYR A 74 -3.88 6.92 18.87
N LEU A 75 -2.58 7.17 18.71
CA LEU A 75 -1.50 6.54 19.45
C LEU A 75 -0.69 7.64 20.13
N THR A 76 -0.72 7.68 21.46
CA THR A 76 0.05 8.62 22.25
C THR A 76 1.30 7.93 22.79
N ILE A 77 2.46 8.47 22.41
CA ILE A 77 3.78 7.99 22.82
C ILE A 77 4.33 8.96 23.88
N SER A 78 4.57 8.45 25.10
CA SER A 78 5.11 9.27 26.20
C SER A 78 6.65 9.29 26.23
N TYR A 79 7.28 8.19 25.80
CA TYR A 79 8.72 8.00 25.79
C TYR A 79 9.17 7.51 24.42
N ALA A 80 10.43 7.70 24.07
CA ALA A 80 10.98 7.16 22.83
C ALA A 80 10.79 5.62 22.80
N THR A 81 9.95 5.12 21.88
CA THR A 81 9.38 3.78 21.96
C THR A 81 9.61 3.00 20.67
N GLU A 82 10.14 1.78 20.81
CA GLU A 82 10.21 0.80 19.73
C GLU A 82 8.86 0.05 19.65
N LEU A 83 8.38 -0.16 18.43
CA LEU A 83 7.07 -0.74 18.13
C LEU A 83 7.19 -1.88 17.13
N ASP A 84 6.43 -2.96 17.38
CA ASP A 84 6.10 -3.99 16.40
C ASP A 84 4.55 -4.01 16.26
N ILE A 85 4.03 -3.60 15.09
CA ILE A 85 2.59 -3.50 14.80
C ILE A 85 2.20 -4.59 13.82
N THR A 86 1.18 -5.37 14.16
CA THR A 86 0.63 -6.44 13.33
C THR A 86 -0.84 -6.18 13.05
N LEU A 87 -1.24 -6.32 11.79
CA LEU A 87 -2.63 -6.23 11.34
C LEU A 87 -3.03 -7.58 10.74
N HIS A 88 -4.04 -8.21 11.33
CA HIS A 88 -4.58 -9.47 10.88
C HIS A 88 -6.04 -9.31 10.48
N ARG A 89 -6.35 -9.53 9.20
CA ARG A 89 -7.73 -9.60 8.71
C ARG A 89 -8.31 -10.97 9.04
N LYS A 90 -9.49 -10.98 9.66
CA LYS A 90 -10.21 -12.23 9.95
C LYS A 90 -10.90 -12.73 8.69
N ILE A 91 -10.55 -13.92 8.24
CA ILE A 91 -11.16 -14.57 7.07
C ILE A 91 -11.93 -15.80 7.58
N SER A 92 -13.20 -15.91 7.21
CA SER A 92 -14.09 -17.01 7.62
C SER A 92 -13.85 -18.31 6.83
N LYS A 93 -13.21 -18.23 5.66
CA LYS A 93 -12.93 -19.37 4.78
C LYS A 93 -11.52 -19.91 5.00
N ASN A 94 -11.41 -21.25 5.03
CA ASN A 94 -10.19 -22.08 5.02
C ASN A 94 -8.91 -21.43 5.58
N LEU A 95 -8.62 -21.69 6.87
CA LEU A 95 -7.47 -21.17 7.62
C LEU A 95 -6.10 -21.40 6.95
N ARG A 96 -6.00 -22.38 6.04
CA ARG A 96 -4.77 -22.73 5.30
C ARG A 96 -4.40 -21.71 4.23
N ILE A 97 -5.35 -20.91 3.74
CA ILE A 97 -5.07 -19.88 2.75
C ILE A 97 -4.52 -18.66 3.49
N GLN A 98 -3.23 -18.36 3.32
CA GLN A 98 -2.61 -17.17 3.90
C GLN A 98 -2.78 -15.92 3.03
N ARG A 99 -3.04 -16.10 1.73
CA ARG A 99 -3.19 -15.02 0.75
C ARG A 99 -4.64 -14.64 0.48
N SER A 100 -4.88 -13.42 0.04
CA SER A 100 -6.19 -12.82 -0.16
C SER A 100 -6.24 -12.01 -1.45
N ASP A 101 -7.41 -11.95 -2.09
CA ASP A 101 -7.66 -11.11 -3.28
C ASP A 101 -7.67 -9.60 -2.98
N VAL A 102 -7.55 -9.22 -1.71
CA VAL A 102 -7.41 -7.86 -1.23
C VAL A 102 -6.12 -7.75 -0.44
N SER A 103 -5.62 -6.53 -0.33
CA SER A 103 -4.32 -6.27 0.28
C SER A 103 -4.45 -5.38 1.50
N LEU A 104 -3.60 -5.61 2.48
CA LEU A 104 -3.51 -4.85 3.71
C LEU A 104 -2.35 -3.85 3.66
N CYS A 105 -2.45 -2.78 4.43
CA CYS A 105 -1.34 -1.88 4.75
C CYS A 105 -1.55 -1.28 6.15
N ILE A 106 -0.46 -1.00 6.85
CA ILE A 106 -0.45 -0.26 8.11
C ILE A 106 0.33 1.02 7.87
N ALA A 107 -0.23 2.16 8.25
CA ALA A 107 0.53 3.40 8.30
C ALA A 107 0.38 4.04 9.68
N VAL A 108 1.50 4.49 10.25
CA VAL A 108 1.54 5.41 11.39
C VAL A 108 1.91 6.76 10.84
N ILE A 109 1.06 7.75 11.05
CA ILE A 109 1.15 9.06 10.42
C ILE A 109 1.02 10.17 11.45
N ASN A 110 1.45 11.37 11.06
CA ASN A 110 0.98 12.59 11.70
C ASN A 110 0.09 13.35 10.72
N MET A 111 -1.04 13.81 11.24
CA MET A 111 -2.08 14.48 10.46
C MET A 111 -2.69 15.63 11.23
N GLU A 112 -3.27 16.56 10.48
CA GLU A 112 -3.98 17.72 10.99
C GLU A 112 -5.37 17.79 10.33
N GLU A 113 -6.38 18.13 11.11
CA GLU A 113 -7.71 18.45 10.59
C GLU A 113 -7.76 19.89 10.08
N GLN A 114 -8.19 20.06 8.85
CA GLN A 114 -8.36 21.34 8.17
C GLN A 114 -9.76 21.91 8.45
N SER A 115 -9.91 23.22 8.31
CA SER A 115 -11.17 23.93 8.55
C SER A 115 -12.36 23.45 7.71
N ASN A 116 -12.10 22.83 6.56
CA ASN A 116 -13.11 22.22 5.69
C ASN A 116 -13.44 20.75 6.07
N GLY A 117 -12.97 20.28 7.23
CA GLY A 117 -13.07 18.90 7.69
C GLY A 117 -12.13 17.93 6.97
N ASN A 118 -11.31 18.40 6.03
CA ASN A 118 -10.29 17.57 5.38
C ASN A 118 -9.14 17.27 6.31
N TYR A 119 -8.41 16.19 6.02
CA TYR A 119 -7.22 15.83 6.78
C TYR A 119 -6.01 16.00 5.89
N ARG A 120 -4.97 16.61 6.44
CA ARG A 120 -3.67 16.76 5.80
C ARG A 120 -2.67 15.87 6.49
N ILE A 121 -2.00 15.00 5.74
CA ILE A 121 -0.90 14.18 6.27
C ILE A 121 0.41 14.92 6.01
N TYR A 122 1.20 15.12 7.06
CA TYR A 122 2.47 15.84 6.96
C TYR A 122 3.71 14.97 7.24
N SER A 123 3.54 13.79 7.85
CA SER A 123 4.60 12.79 7.98
C SER A 123 4.05 11.37 8.09
N MET A 124 4.88 10.39 7.71
CA MET A 124 4.58 8.95 7.73
C MET A 124 5.76 8.17 8.33
N PRO A 125 6.01 8.26 9.64
CA PRO A 125 7.18 7.64 10.26
C PRO A 125 7.27 6.12 10.09
N ILE A 126 6.13 5.42 9.99
CA ILE A 126 6.10 3.96 9.82
C ILE A 126 5.04 3.62 8.76
N VAL A 127 5.44 2.86 7.74
CA VAL A 127 4.52 2.33 6.72
C VAL A 127 4.91 0.89 6.43
N SER A 128 3.96 -0.04 6.45
CA SER A 128 4.20 -1.41 6.03
C SER A 128 4.29 -1.50 4.51
N ARG A 129 4.86 -2.59 3.99
CA ARG A 129 4.57 -2.96 2.60
C ARG A 129 3.06 -3.23 2.47
N ARG A 130 2.45 -2.79 1.37
CA ARG A 130 1.12 -3.24 0.97
C ARG A 130 1.24 -4.67 0.46
N ASP A 131 0.46 -5.60 1.04
CA ASP A 131 0.58 -7.02 0.72
C ASP A 131 -0.77 -7.74 0.75
N GLN A 132 -0.92 -8.78 -0.07
CA GLN A 132 -2.09 -9.66 -0.18
C GLN A 132 -2.10 -10.80 0.84
N HIS A 133 -1.31 -10.71 1.91
CA HIS A 133 -1.39 -11.62 3.03
C HIS A 133 -2.53 -11.24 4.00
N LYS A 134 -3.13 -12.25 4.64
CA LYS A 134 -4.14 -12.05 5.70
C LYS A 134 -3.57 -11.38 6.95
N LEU A 135 -2.26 -11.47 7.14
CA LEU A 135 -1.50 -10.88 8.23
C LEU A 135 -0.34 -10.11 7.62
N ILE A 136 -0.18 -8.86 8.04
CA ILE A 136 0.99 -8.05 7.75
C ILE A 136 1.53 -7.48 9.05
N SER A 137 2.82 -7.19 9.08
CA SER A 137 3.45 -6.50 10.20
C SER A 137 4.39 -5.41 9.70
N THR A 138 4.62 -4.44 10.57
CA THR A 138 5.64 -3.41 10.40
C THR A 138 6.21 -3.07 11.76
N ASN A 139 7.38 -2.46 11.77
CA ASN A 139 8.03 -2.05 13.00
C ASN A 139 8.71 -0.70 12.81
N GLY A 140 9.08 -0.09 13.92
CA GLY A 140 9.77 1.19 13.89
C GLY A 140 9.96 1.77 15.27
N PHE A 141 10.45 3.00 15.27
CA PHE A 141 10.74 3.75 16.48
C PHE A 141 10.04 5.10 16.41
N LEU A 142 9.31 5.47 17.46
CA LEU A 142 8.61 6.74 17.55
C LEU A 142 9.16 7.56 18.72
N GLN A 143 9.25 8.87 18.50
CA GLN A 143 9.54 9.84 19.55
C GLN A 143 8.25 10.19 20.32
N PRO A 144 8.34 10.83 21.50
CA PRO A 144 7.17 11.31 22.21
C PRO A 144 6.27 12.20 21.33
N GLY A 145 4.97 11.96 21.36
CA GLY A 145 3.99 12.68 20.54
C GLY A 145 2.73 11.87 20.26
N THR A 146 1.80 12.49 19.52
CA THR A 146 0.54 11.86 19.11
C THR A 146 0.58 11.54 17.62
N TYR A 147 0.26 10.30 17.30
CA TYR A 147 0.23 9.74 15.96
C TYR A 147 -1.14 9.16 15.66
N VAL A 148 -1.41 8.88 14.39
CA VAL A 148 -2.59 8.13 13.96
C VAL A 148 -2.17 6.85 13.26
N ILE A 149 -2.74 5.74 13.70
CA ILE A 149 -2.59 4.43 13.04
C ILE A 149 -3.76 4.24 12.08
N LEU A 150 -3.43 4.03 10.81
CA LEU A 150 -4.36 3.72 9.72
C LEU A 150 -4.21 2.26 9.28
N PRO A 151 -5.15 1.37 9.67
CA PRO A 151 -5.26 0.05 9.11
C PRO A 151 -6.04 0.10 7.78
N PHE A 152 -5.38 -0.17 6.66
CA PHE A 152 -5.99 -0.15 5.34
C PHE A 152 -6.36 -1.55 4.84
N LEU A 153 -7.49 -1.61 4.13
CA LEU A 153 -7.96 -2.76 3.35
C LEU A 153 -8.22 -2.30 1.91
N PHE A 154 -7.25 -2.44 1.02
CA PHE A 154 -7.41 -2.01 -0.36
C PHE A 154 -8.22 -3.04 -1.17
N ASN A 155 -9.41 -2.62 -1.59
CA ASN A 155 -10.33 -3.39 -2.42
C ASN A 155 -10.50 -2.73 -3.80
N GLN A 156 -9.49 -2.86 -4.66
CA GLN A 156 -9.37 -2.09 -5.91
C GLN A 156 -10.57 -2.19 -6.88
N VAL A 157 -11.36 -3.25 -6.81
CA VAL A 157 -12.49 -3.50 -7.71
C VAL A 157 -13.85 -3.23 -7.05
N ASN A 158 -13.86 -2.76 -5.79
CA ASN A 158 -15.05 -2.64 -4.96
C ASN A 158 -15.86 -3.95 -4.96
N LYS A 159 -15.17 -5.09 -4.85
CA LYS A 159 -15.84 -6.39 -4.69
C LYS A 159 -16.58 -6.40 -3.36
N TYR A 160 -17.73 -7.05 -3.29
CA TYR A 160 -18.33 -7.36 -2.00
C TYR A 160 -17.36 -8.23 -1.18
N LEU A 161 -17.18 -7.88 0.09
CA LEU A 161 -16.31 -8.61 1.00
C LEU A 161 -17.17 -9.22 2.11
N ASP A 162 -17.15 -10.55 2.21
CA ASP A 162 -17.91 -11.31 3.22
C ASP A 162 -17.51 -10.93 4.66
N ASN A 163 -16.27 -10.47 4.87
CA ASN A 163 -15.79 -10.02 6.17
C ASN A 163 -14.74 -8.91 6.05
N THR A 164 -14.94 -7.84 6.82
CA THR A 164 -14.04 -6.69 6.98
C THR A 164 -13.57 -6.52 8.43
N GLU A 165 -13.71 -7.55 9.26
CA GLU A 165 -13.12 -7.61 10.60
C GLU A 165 -11.60 -7.75 10.54
N PHE A 166 -10.93 -7.08 11.47
CA PHE A 166 -9.51 -7.20 11.69
C PHE A 166 -9.17 -7.21 13.18
N THR A 167 -7.94 -7.62 13.48
CA THR A 167 -7.30 -7.44 14.77
C THR A 167 -5.97 -6.74 14.55
N ILE A 168 -5.76 -5.65 15.28
CA ILE A 168 -4.47 -4.98 15.37
C ILE A 168 -3.82 -5.36 16.70
N ALA A 169 -2.55 -5.72 16.66
CA ALA A 169 -1.73 -5.98 17.84
C ALA A 169 -0.49 -5.10 17.79
N ILE A 170 -0.23 -4.38 18.86
CA ILE A 170 0.91 -3.48 19.00
C ILE A 170 1.73 -3.99 20.18
N HIS A 171 2.96 -4.42 19.90
CA HIS A 171 3.94 -4.70 20.93
C HIS A 171 4.90 -3.53 21.00
N SER A 172 5.32 -3.18 22.21
CA SER A 172 6.07 -1.95 22.44
C SER A 172 7.03 -2.04 23.61
N SER A 173 8.12 -1.28 23.56
CA SER A 173 9.09 -1.23 24.66
C SER A 173 8.58 -0.46 25.89
N HIS A 174 7.53 0.35 25.75
CA HIS A 174 6.90 1.12 26.82
C HIS A 174 5.38 1.07 26.71
N ILE A 175 4.69 1.40 27.81
CA ILE A 175 3.22 1.48 27.84
C ILE A 175 2.74 2.53 26.82
N LEU A 176 1.68 2.16 26.10
CA LEU A 176 1.03 2.98 25.08
C LEU A 176 -0.37 3.38 25.53
N ASP A 177 -0.79 4.57 25.13
CA ASP A 177 -2.20 4.97 25.14
C ASP A 177 -2.75 4.93 23.71
N ILE A 178 -3.86 4.21 23.54
CA ILE A 178 -4.52 4.02 22.24
C ILE A 178 -5.99 4.37 22.37
N GLN A 179 -6.49 5.18 21.44
CA GLN A 179 -7.90 5.55 21.38
C GLN A 179 -8.47 5.29 19.98
N ARG A 180 -9.59 4.57 19.92
CA ARG A 180 -10.33 4.37 18.67
C ARG A 180 -10.91 5.69 18.15
N ILE A 181 -10.69 5.95 16.87
CA ILE A 181 -11.32 7.05 16.13
C ILE A 181 -11.88 6.55 14.80
N LYS A 182 -12.73 7.36 14.16
CA LYS A 182 -13.26 7.09 12.83
C LYS A 182 -12.87 8.23 11.91
N LEU A 183 -12.38 7.90 10.72
CA LEU A 183 -11.97 8.89 9.73
C LEU A 183 -12.75 8.71 8.43
N PRO A 184 -13.14 9.78 7.72
CA PRO A 184 -13.74 9.70 6.40
C PRO A 184 -12.85 8.96 5.40
N LEU A 185 -13.43 8.15 4.51
CA LEU A 185 -12.67 7.35 3.53
C LEU A 185 -11.77 8.17 2.62
N ARG A 186 -12.11 9.44 2.34
CA ARG A 186 -11.22 10.38 1.63
C ARG A 186 -9.80 10.53 2.22
N ILE A 187 -9.54 10.10 3.47
CA ILE A 187 -8.18 10.00 4.00
C ILE A 187 -7.29 9.05 3.17
N GLU A 188 -7.87 8.03 2.53
CA GLU A 188 -7.15 7.10 1.66
C GLU A 188 -6.50 7.82 0.47
N ARG A 189 -7.21 8.81 -0.12
CA ARG A 189 -6.66 9.65 -1.19
C ARG A 189 -5.43 10.44 -0.71
N GLU A 190 -5.55 11.12 0.43
CA GLU A 190 -4.45 11.90 1.00
C GLU A 190 -3.27 10.98 1.36
N PHE A 191 -3.54 9.79 1.91
CA PHE A 191 -2.53 8.78 2.20
C PHE A 191 -1.77 8.37 0.95
N LEU A 192 -2.45 7.96 -0.12
CA LEU A 192 -1.79 7.51 -1.35
C LEU A 192 -0.98 8.61 -2.03
N ILE A 193 -1.51 9.84 -2.06
CA ILE A 193 -0.80 10.99 -2.59
C ILE A 193 0.49 11.23 -1.80
N LYS A 194 0.42 11.23 -0.48
CA LYS A 194 1.57 11.49 0.39
C LYS A 194 2.58 10.35 0.37
N LEU A 195 2.11 9.11 0.25
CA LEU A 195 2.95 7.94 0.04
C LEU A 195 3.78 8.08 -1.25
N CYS A 196 3.17 8.52 -2.35
CA CYS A 196 3.89 8.82 -3.60
C CYS A 196 4.89 9.97 -3.44
N ILE A 197 4.53 11.05 -2.74
CA ILE A 197 5.43 12.20 -2.55
C ILE A 197 6.64 11.83 -1.68
N PHE A 198 6.44 11.04 -0.62
CA PHE A 198 7.50 10.68 0.32
C PHE A 198 8.37 9.50 -0.16
N HIS A 199 7.80 8.55 -0.90
CA HIS A 199 8.47 7.29 -1.24
C HIS A 199 8.43 6.91 -2.72
N GLY A 200 7.70 7.65 -3.55
CA GLY A 200 7.64 7.43 -4.99
C GLY A 200 8.87 7.98 -5.69
N GLU A 201 9.24 7.33 -6.79
CA GLU A 201 10.35 7.78 -7.63
C GLU A 201 9.82 8.76 -8.69
N PRO A 202 10.37 9.99 -8.80
CA PRO A 202 10.00 10.90 -9.86
C PRO A 202 10.51 10.38 -11.20
N VAL A 203 9.62 10.32 -12.20
CA VAL A 203 9.99 9.87 -13.56
C VAL A 203 10.75 10.98 -14.26
N ARG A 204 11.96 10.66 -14.75
CA ARG A 204 12.74 11.54 -15.62
C ARG A 204 12.27 11.37 -17.04
N ILE A 205 11.65 12.40 -17.59
CA ILE A 205 11.20 12.41 -18.98
C ILE A 205 12.31 13.05 -19.79
N SER A 206 12.94 12.28 -20.66
CA SER A 206 13.94 12.79 -21.60
C SER A 206 13.22 13.71 -22.58
N LYS A 207 13.36 15.02 -22.39
CA LYS A 207 12.92 16.01 -23.37
C LYS A 207 13.62 15.68 -24.70
N LYS A 208 12.86 15.38 -25.75
CA LYS A 208 13.39 15.44 -27.12
C LYS A 208 13.67 16.93 -27.39
N SER A 209 14.92 17.25 -27.70
CA SER A 209 15.51 18.59 -27.66
C SER A 209 14.81 19.64 -28.53
N ASP A 210 14.88 20.91 -28.12
CA ASP A 210 15.58 22.00 -28.85
C ASP A 210 15.26 23.35 -28.17
N ASN A 211 16.30 24.02 -27.65
CA ASN A 211 16.40 25.46 -27.35
C ASN A 211 15.73 26.11 -26.10
N ASP A 212 15.59 25.44 -24.95
CA ASP A 212 15.48 26.19 -23.67
C ASP A 212 15.80 25.33 -22.43
N ASP A 213 17.05 25.40 -21.98
CA ASP A 213 17.68 24.36 -21.17
C ASP A 213 17.45 24.45 -19.65
N ASN A 214 16.54 25.28 -19.14
CA ASN A 214 16.41 25.45 -17.68
C ASN A 214 15.00 25.62 -17.08
N GLN A 215 13.92 25.60 -17.88
CA GLN A 215 12.56 25.65 -17.31
C GLN A 215 11.92 24.25 -17.24
N SER A 216 11.68 23.79 -16.02
CA SER A 216 10.70 22.72 -15.76
C SER A 216 9.35 23.18 -16.30
N ASP A 217 8.66 22.30 -17.00
CA ASP A 217 7.30 22.53 -17.51
C ASP A 217 6.24 22.49 -16.40
N GLY A 218 6.67 22.38 -15.13
CA GLY A 218 5.82 22.35 -13.96
C GLY A 218 5.12 21.01 -13.75
N VAL A 219 5.44 19.96 -14.51
CA VAL A 219 4.83 18.64 -14.36
C VAL A 219 5.79 17.70 -13.63
N THR A 220 5.29 16.95 -12.65
CA THR A 220 6.06 15.90 -11.99
C THR A 220 5.22 14.65 -11.88
N ILE A 221 5.77 13.53 -12.35
CA ILE A 221 5.11 12.22 -12.32
C ILE A 221 5.85 11.35 -11.31
N TYR A 222 5.13 10.78 -10.36
CA TYR A 222 5.67 9.88 -9.36
C TYR A 222 5.17 8.46 -9.61
N GLU A 223 6.10 7.51 -9.68
CA GLU A 223 5.81 6.09 -9.65
C GLU A 223 6.15 5.50 -8.28
N LEU A 224 5.15 5.03 -7.57
CA LEU A 224 5.35 4.23 -6.36
C LEU A 224 5.27 2.74 -6.71
N LYS A 225 6.44 2.11 -6.76
CA LYS A 225 6.62 0.65 -6.90
C LYS A 225 7.23 0.02 -5.65
N LYS A 226 8.03 0.78 -4.91
CA LYS A 226 8.59 0.37 -3.62
C LYS A 226 7.48 0.42 -2.55
N TYR A 227 7.45 -0.54 -1.65
CA TYR A 227 6.43 -0.67 -0.58
C TYR A 227 4.99 -0.92 -1.05
N TRP A 228 4.79 -1.12 -2.35
CA TRP A 228 3.49 -1.31 -2.96
C TRP A 228 3.57 -2.53 -3.89
N ASP A 229 2.88 -3.63 -3.57
CA ASP A 229 2.78 -4.81 -4.46
C ASP A 229 1.93 -4.48 -5.71
N GLY A 230 2.51 -3.65 -6.58
CA GLY A 230 1.84 -3.07 -7.74
C GLY A 230 2.44 -1.72 -8.19
N LEU A 231 1.56 -0.80 -8.62
CA LEU A 231 1.91 0.58 -8.98
C LEU A 231 0.92 1.57 -8.38
N VAL A 232 1.39 2.74 -7.93
CA VAL A 232 0.59 3.98 -7.86
C VAL A 232 1.24 5.02 -8.75
N LEU A 233 0.45 5.64 -9.62
CA LEU A 233 0.90 6.72 -10.50
C LEU A 233 0.24 8.03 -10.06
N LEU A 234 1.04 8.97 -9.57
CA LEU A 234 0.61 10.31 -9.18
C LEU A 234 1.19 11.33 -10.15
N VAL A 235 0.39 12.28 -10.59
CA VAL A 235 0.85 13.40 -11.41
C VAL A 235 0.58 14.70 -10.65
N GLU A 236 1.60 15.51 -10.44
CA GLU A 236 1.52 16.89 -9.95
C GLU A 236 1.64 17.86 -11.12
N ASN A 237 0.60 18.67 -11.34
CA ASN A 237 0.62 19.82 -12.24
C ASN A 237 0.83 21.09 -11.43
N ARG A 238 2.06 21.56 -11.37
CA ARG A 238 2.48 22.84 -10.76
C ARG A 238 2.57 23.97 -11.79
N HIS A 239 2.15 23.74 -13.04
CA HIS A 239 2.09 24.81 -14.02
C HIS A 239 1.02 25.84 -13.60
N PRO A 240 1.29 27.16 -13.69
CA PRO A 240 0.39 28.19 -13.16
C PRO A 240 -0.94 28.33 -13.92
N SER A 241 -0.97 28.05 -15.23
CA SER A 241 -2.15 28.30 -16.08
C SER A 241 -2.54 27.19 -17.07
N LYS A 242 -1.77 26.11 -17.20
CA LYS A 242 -2.00 25.06 -18.20
C LYS A 242 -2.51 23.79 -17.55
N TYR A 243 -3.43 23.14 -18.24
CA TYR A 243 -3.89 21.80 -17.89
C TYR A 243 -2.90 20.76 -18.42
N VAL A 244 -2.68 19.70 -17.64
CA VAL A 244 -1.98 18.51 -18.13
C VAL A 244 -3.01 17.55 -18.68
N HIS A 245 -2.92 17.25 -19.98
CA HIS A 245 -3.68 16.18 -20.61
C HIS A 245 -2.79 14.94 -20.53
N PHE A 246 -3.21 13.96 -19.74
CA PHE A 246 -2.44 12.77 -19.43
C PHE A 246 -3.09 11.54 -20.05
N HIS A 247 -2.33 10.75 -20.79
CA HIS A 247 -2.77 9.49 -21.38
C HIS A 247 -1.92 8.35 -20.82
N PHE A 248 -2.56 7.41 -20.15
CA PHE A 248 -1.92 6.24 -19.55
C PHE A 248 -2.39 4.95 -20.24
N ARG A 249 -1.47 4.03 -20.52
CA ARG A 249 -1.73 2.74 -21.16
C ARG A 249 -1.09 1.61 -20.37
N CYS A 250 -1.82 0.50 -20.20
CA CYS A 250 -1.39 -0.65 -19.40
C CYS A 250 -1.69 -2.00 -20.08
N THR A 251 -1.82 -2.00 -21.41
CA THR A 251 -2.30 -3.15 -22.22
C THR A 251 -1.42 -4.40 -22.15
N LEU A 252 -0.14 -4.25 -21.79
CA LEU A 252 0.83 -5.36 -21.70
C LEU A 252 0.87 -6.04 -20.33
N SER A 253 0.08 -5.55 -19.36
CA SER A 253 0.08 -6.10 -18.01
C SER A 253 -0.66 -7.44 -17.91
N GLN A 254 -0.14 -8.31 -17.06
CA GLN A 254 -0.67 -9.66 -16.84
C GLN A 254 -0.93 -9.91 -15.36
N ASN A 255 -2.05 -10.58 -15.06
CA ASN A 255 -2.48 -10.86 -13.68
C ASN A 255 -2.57 -9.59 -12.81
N THR A 256 -3.05 -8.48 -13.38
CA THR A 256 -3.22 -7.19 -12.69
C THR A 256 -4.69 -6.79 -12.54
N LEU A 257 -4.95 -5.95 -11.55
CA LEU A 257 -6.19 -5.19 -11.35
C LEU A 257 -5.84 -3.70 -11.38
N ILE A 258 -6.62 -2.93 -12.13
CA ILE A 258 -6.53 -1.47 -12.18
C ILE A 258 -7.72 -0.87 -11.42
N SER A 259 -7.51 0.20 -10.66
CA SER A 259 -8.59 0.84 -9.88
C SER A 259 -9.62 1.59 -10.74
N ARG A 260 -9.25 2.01 -11.95
CA ARG A 260 -10.13 2.67 -12.92
C ARG A 260 -10.59 1.63 -13.93
N LYS A 261 -11.81 1.09 -13.76
CA LYS A 261 -12.39 -0.02 -14.55
C LYS A 261 -12.55 0.34 -16.04
N ASP A 262 -11.47 0.29 -16.81
CA ASP A 262 -11.48 0.44 -18.27
C ASP A 262 -11.21 -0.92 -18.95
N SER A 263 -12.02 -1.26 -19.97
CA SER A 263 -11.86 -2.53 -20.70
C SER A 263 -10.68 -2.54 -21.65
N ARG A 264 -10.16 -1.37 -22.04
CA ARG A 264 -9.01 -1.22 -22.94
C ARG A 264 -7.70 -1.00 -22.19
N SER A 265 -7.74 -0.87 -20.85
CA SER A 265 -6.58 -0.54 -20.02
C SER A 265 -5.92 0.79 -20.44
N GLU A 266 -6.74 1.74 -20.89
CA GLU A 266 -6.34 3.10 -21.27
C GLU A 266 -7.09 4.13 -20.43
N LEU A 267 -6.37 5.12 -19.91
CA LEU A 267 -6.93 6.19 -19.10
C LEU A 267 -6.54 7.54 -19.68
N PHE A 268 -7.50 8.47 -19.69
CA PHE A 268 -7.24 9.86 -20.04
C PHE A 268 -7.69 10.76 -18.91
N ASP A 269 -6.82 11.62 -18.42
CA ASP A 269 -7.11 12.52 -17.32
C ASP A 269 -6.63 13.93 -17.64
N ILE A 270 -7.45 14.92 -17.29
CA ILE A 270 -7.10 16.34 -17.36
C ILE A 270 -6.87 16.86 -15.95
N ILE A 271 -5.64 17.27 -15.67
CA ILE A 271 -5.23 17.74 -14.36
C ILE A 271 -5.14 19.27 -14.39
N PRO A 272 -5.94 19.99 -13.59
CA PRO A 272 -5.93 21.44 -13.57
C PRO A 272 -4.60 22.06 -13.13
N PRO A 273 -4.35 23.35 -13.45
CA PRO A 273 -3.20 24.09 -12.93
C PRO A 273 -3.17 24.10 -11.39
N ASN A 274 -2.02 23.82 -10.79
CA ASN A 274 -1.82 23.70 -9.33
C ASN A 274 -2.63 22.58 -8.67
N TYR A 275 -2.84 21.47 -9.37
CA TYR A 275 -3.50 20.28 -8.85
C TYR A 275 -2.62 19.05 -9.00
N ARG A 276 -2.93 18.03 -8.23
CA ARG A 276 -2.34 16.70 -8.32
C ARG A 276 -3.43 15.64 -8.37
N GLN A 277 -3.17 14.53 -9.03
CA GLN A 277 -4.16 13.47 -9.21
C GLN A 277 -3.50 12.09 -9.22
N ILE A 278 -4.09 11.13 -8.50
CA ILE A 278 -3.75 9.72 -8.67
C ILE A 278 -4.42 9.25 -9.95
N ILE A 279 -3.63 8.92 -10.96
CA ILE A 279 -4.13 8.44 -12.26
C ILE A 279 -4.66 7.02 -12.11
N VAL A 280 -3.84 6.15 -11.52
CA VAL A 280 -4.16 4.72 -11.38
C VAL A 280 -3.47 4.12 -10.16
N THR A 281 -4.14 3.15 -9.55
CA THR A 281 -3.45 2.14 -8.75
C THR A 281 -3.58 0.79 -9.46
N ILE A 282 -2.48 0.05 -9.52
CA ILE A 282 -2.41 -1.30 -10.07
C ILE A 282 -2.02 -2.23 -8.93
N SER A 283 -2.66 -3.39 -8.83
CA SER A 283 -2.18 -4.47 -7.97
C SER A 283 -2.34 -5.83 -8.61
N ARG A 284 -1.79 -6.85 -7.95
CA ARG A 284 -1.91 -8.24 -8.38
C ARG A 284 -3.35 -8.73 -8.31
N LYS A 285 -3.82 -9.43 -9.34
CA LYS A 285 -5.19 -9.98 -9.42
C LYS A 285 -5.34 -11.29 -8.67
N SER A 286 -4.43 -12.24 -8.89
CA SER A 286 -4.39 -13.54 -8.22
C SER A 286 -3.06 -13.67 -7.46
N PRO A 287 -3.10 -13.88 -6.13
CA PRO A 287 -1.89 -13.91 -5.32
C PRO A 287 -1.07 -15.20 -5.50
N SER A 288 -1.64 -16.24 -6.12
CA SER A 288 -0.99 -17.52 -6.38
C SER A 288 -0.11 -17.54 -7.65
N ASN A 289 -0.25 -16.53 -8.51
CA ASN A 289 0.49 -16.45 -9.78
C ASN A 289 1.43 -15.24 -9.78
N SER A 290 2.50 -15.32 -10.57
CA SER A 290 3.30 -14.15 -10.89
C SER A 290 2.45 -13.08 -11.58
N PHE A 291 2.90 -11.84 -11.54
CA PHE A 291 2.24 -10.72 -12.21
C PHE A 291 3.29 -9.81 -12.83
N THR A 292 2.89 -9.13 -13.90
CA THR A 292 3.74 -8.21 -14.64
C THR A 292 2.97 -6.93 -14.88
N ILE A 293 3.60 -5.79 -14.56
CA ILE A 293 3.08 -4.47 -14.90
C ILE A 293 3.90 -3.94 -16.08
N GLY A 294 3.27 -3.93 -17.26
CA GLY A 294 3.77 -3.24 -18.44
C GLY A 294 2.88 -2.05 -18.73
N HIS A 295 3.42 -0.84 -18.56
CA HIS A 295 2.69 0.41 -18.77
C HIS A 295 3.55 1.45 -19.47
N ASP A 296 2.87 2.42 -20.07
CA ASP A 296 3.46 3.58 -20.74
C ASP A 296 2.50 4.77 -20.60
N PHE A 297 3.00 5.99 -20.73
CA PHE A 297 2.18 7.19 -20.69
C PHE A 297 2.78 8.33 -21.49
N GLU A 298 1.90 9.22 -21.93
CA GLU A 298 2.24 10.46 -22.62
C GLU A 298 1.44 11.61 -21.99
N TYR A 299 1.99 12.82 -22.02
CA TYR A 299 1.24 14.00 -21.60
C TYR A 299 1.56 15.22 -22.47
N MET A 300 0.63 16.17 -22.46
CA MET A 300 0.81 17.47 -23.10
C MET A 300 0.20 18.59 -22.24
N LEU A 301 0.80 19.77 -22.32
CA LEU A 301 0.24 20.99 -21.74
C LEU A 301 -0.78 21.61 -22.68
N SER A 302 -1.93 22.00 -22.15
CA SER A 302 -3.04 22.55 -22.93
C SER A 302 -3.73 23.70 -22.21
N SER A 303 -4.28 24.64 -22.99
CA SER A 303 -5.22 25.64 -22.47
C SER A 303 -6.64 25.10 -22.34
N GLN A 304 -6.93 23.91 -22.89
CA GLN A 304 -8.25 23.30 -22.88
C GLN A 304 -8.45 22.46 -21.61
N ASN A 305 -9.67 22.49 -21.07
CA ASN A 305 -10.05 21.74 -19.87
C ASN A 305 -10.97 20.53 -20.17
N PHE A 306 -10.98 20.05 -21.42
CA PHE A 306 -11.74 18.88 -21.84
C PHE A 306 -10.98 18.08 -22.91
N ILE A 307 -11.25 16.78 -22.96
CA ILE A 307 -10.90 15.85 -24.04
C ILE A 307 -12.08 15.89 -25.02
N LYS A 308 -11.79 15.96 -26.32
CA LYS A 308 -12.79 15.72 -27.36
C LYS A 308 -12.77 14.24 -27.71
N GLN A 309 -13.84 13.51 -27.38
CA GLN A 309 -14.12 12.24 -28.05
C GLN A 309 -14.99 12.48 -29.29
N GLY A 310 -15.01 11.51 -30.21
CA GLY A 310 -15.89 11.54 -31.39
C GLY A 310 -17.32 11.92 -31.02
N GLU A 311 -18.03 12.57 -31.95
CA GLU A 311 -19.38 13.13 -31.73
C GLU A 311 -19.47 14.32 -30.76
N GLY A 312 -18.35 14.94 -30.38
CA GLY A 312 -18.34 16.24 -29.68
C GLY A 312 -18.57 16.17 -28.18
N ILE A 313 -18.56 14.98 -27.58
CA ILE A 313 -18.63 14.79 -26.13
C ILE A 313 -17.36 15.35 -25.48
N LYS A 314 -17.54 16.26 -24.53
CA LYS A 314 -16.48 16.89 -23.73
C LYS A 314 -16.45 16.28 -22.34
N GLN A 315 -15.32 15.69 -21.96
CA GLN A 315 -15.11 15.13 -20.62
C GLN A 315 -13.69 15.42 -20.13
N LYS A 316 -13.48 15.40 -18.82
CA LYS A 316 -12.14 15.57 -18.21
C LYS A 316 -11.42 14.26 -17.95
N HIS A 317 -12.18 13.20 -17.74
CA HIS A 317 -11.68 11.92 -17.25
C HIS A 317 -12.29 10.79 -18.05
N TRP A 318 -11.47 9.83 -18.46
CA TRP A 318 -11.85 8.57 -19.05
C TRP A 318 -11.09 7.42 -18.38
N PRO A 319 -11.79 6.41 -17.83
CA PRO A 319 -13.22 6.39 -17.54
C PRO A 319 -13.65 7.53 -16.62
N LYS A 320 -14.96 7.84 -16.62
CA LYS A 320 -15.54 8.90 -15.80
C LYS A 320 -15.28 8.67 -14.30
N ILE A 321 -14.93 9.73 -13.60
CA ILE A 321 -14.79 9.78 -12.14
C ILE A 321 -16.03 10.48 -11.56
N ASP A 322 -16.45 10.09 -10.35
CA ASP A 322 -17.46 10.85 -9.60
C ASP A 322 -16.83 12.11 -8.99
N GLU A 323 -17.00 13.25 -9.68
CA GLU A 323 -16.56 14.59 -9.25
C GLU A 323 -17.46 15.24 -8.17
N SER A 324 -18.38 14.50 -7.54
CA SER A 324 -19.20 15.07 -6.46
C SER A 324 -18.34 15.51 -5.27
N GLN A 325 -18.71 16.62 -4.62
CA GLN A 325 -17.93 17.18 -3.49
C GLN A 325 -17.81 16.24 -2.29
N LEU A 326 -18.73 15.27 -2.17
CA LEU A 326 -18.77 14.25 -1.12
C LEU A 326 -18.19 12.90 -1.57
N SER A 327 -17.50 12.87 -2.70
CA SER A 327 -16.90 11.67 -3.26
C SER A 327 -15.62 11.30 -2.52
N ASP A 328 -15.57 10.04 -2.10
CA ASP A 328 -14.40 9.41 -1.49
C ASP A 328 -13.46 8.81 -2.56
N ASP A 329 -13.67 9.13 -3.85
CA ASP A 329 -12.86 8.61 -4.93
C ASP A 329 -11.41 9.09 -4.83
N ILE A 330 -10.48 8.12 -4.79
CA ILE A 330 -9.04 8.34 -4.68
C ILE A 330 -8.46 9.04 -5.92
N HIS A 331 -9.17 9.02 -7.04
CA HIS A 331 -8.73 9.57 -8.32
C HIS A 331 -9.10 11.03 -8.53
N LEU A 332 -9.81 11.66 -7.58
CA LEU A 332 -10.18 13.07 -7.73
C LEU A 332 -8.97 14.00 -7.66
N PRO A 333 -8.90 15.02 -8.55
CA PRO A 333 -7.90 16.06 -8.46
C PRO A 333 -7.94 16.78 -7.11
N GLN A 334 -6.77 16.96 -6.50
CA GLN A 334 -6.59 17.71 -5.26
C GLN A 334 -5.71 18.94 -5.52
N CYS A 335 -6.12 20.10 -5.02
CA CYS A 335 -5.31 21.31 -5.12
C CYS A 335 -4.00 21.16 -4.34
N ILE A 336 -2.89 21.56 -4.97
CA ILE A 336 -1.60 21.72 -4.33
C ILE A 336 -1.66 23.03 -3.56
N LEU A 337 -1.98 22.96 -2.27
CA LEU A 337 -1.90 24.13 -1.40
C LEU A 337 -0.44 24.60 -1.39
N SER A 338 -0.18 25.82 -1.86
CA SER A 338 1.10 26.46 -1.57
C SER A 338 1.23 26.51 -0.05
N ALA A 339 2.38 26.11 0.48
CA ALA A 339 2.70 26.45 1.84
C ALA A 339 2.67 27.98 1.88
N LYS A 340 1.59 28.56 2.44
CA LYS A 340 1.69 29.91 2.97
C LYS A 340 2.71 29.76 4.09
N HIS A 341 3.94 30.17 3.82
CA HIS A 341 4.90 30.51 4.86
C HIS A 341 4.20 31.55 5.73
N ASN A 342 3.71 31.12 6.89
CA ASN A 342 3.39 31.98 8.00
C ASN A 342 4.35 31.58 9.12
#